data_AF-A0A957FZY1-F1
#
_entry.id   AF-A0A957FZY1-F1
#
_cell.length_a   1.000
_cell.length_b   1.000
_cell.length_c   1.000
_cell.angle_alpha   90.00
_cell.angle_beta   90.00
_cell.angle_gamma   90.00
#
_symmetry.space_group_name_H-M   'P 1'
#
loop_
_entity.id
_entity.type
_entity.pdbx_description
1 polymer ?
#
loop_
_entity_poly.entity_id
_entity_poly.type
_entity_poly.pdbx_seq_one_letter_code
_entity_poly.pdbx_strand_id
1 'polypeptide(L)'
;APDFPPTTAYMHIDSFTLSGQADPTFSDDGVLTVTVGLASLASAIEIDDNSNLLISGASFNGSESPQGGSAAFTMIRLQPNGTLDPTFATNGIQVTDLGPTYDFANAIFRLNGYIYLGGQADQLPGPGPGRLVVAFARYFGDPAGNPENYRLFLPIAVR
;
A
#
# COMPACT_ATOMS: atom_id res chain seq x y z
N ALA A 1 -3.76 -17.31 -17.71
CA ALA A 1 -3.48 -16.80 -16.36
C ALA A 1 -1.97 -16.83 -16.17
N PRO A 2 -1.37 -15.80 -15.58
CA PRO A 2 0.06 -15.82 -15.24
C PRO A 2 0.35 -17.00 -14.31
N ASP A 3 1.51 -17.64 -14.50
CA ASP A 3 2.01 -18.70 -13.62
C ASP A 3 2.64 -18.04 -12.39
N PHE A 4 1.86 -17.89 -11.32
CA PHE A 4 2.32 -17.28 -10.08
C PHE A 4 2.99 -18.35 -9.20
N PRO A 5 4.22 -18.14 -8.72
CA PRO A 5 4.83 -19.06 -7.75
C PRO A 5 3.91 -19.14 -6.52
N PRO A 6 3.68 -20.36 -5.97
CA PRO A 6 2.62 -20.63 -4.99
C PRO A 6 2.78 -19.96 -3.62
N THR A 7 3.80 -19.13 -3.43
CA THR A 7 4.18 -18.54 -2.13
C THR A 7 4.34 -17.03 -2.14
N THR A 8 4.27 -16.37 -3.30
CA THR A 8 4.57 -14.94 -3.40
C THR A 8 3.27 -14.14 -3.57
N ALA A 9 3.03 -13.19 -2.67
CA ALA A 9 1.89 -12.29 -2.77
C ALA A 9 2.19 -11.10 -3.69
N TYR A 10 1.20 -10.71 -4.50
CA TYR A 10 1.29 -9.56 -5.40
C TYR A 10 0.09 -8.63 -5.21
N MET A 11 0.29 -7.34 -5.47
CA MET A 11 -0.85 -6.45 -5.67
C MET A 11 -1.42 -6.73 -7.06
N HIS A 12 -2.63 -7.25 -7.10
CA HIS A 12 -3.37 -7.54 -8.33
C HIS A 12 -4.55 -6.60 -8.45
N ILE A 13 -4.65 -5.90 -9.58
CA ILE A 13 -5.69 -4.91 -9.85
C ILE A 13 -6.33 -5.25 -11.18
N ASP A 14 -7.61 -5.56 -11.14
CA ASP A 14 -8.43 -5.80 -12.32
C ASP A 14 -9.33 -4.57 -12.55
N SER A 15 -9.29 -4.02 -13.76
CA SER A 15 -10.20 -2.99 -14.23
C SER A 15 -11.25 -3.61 -15.15
N PHE A 16 -12.51 -3.21 -14.96
CA PHE A 16 -13.63 -3.68 -15.76
C PHE A 16 -14.42 -2.51 -16.35
N THR A 17 -14.83 -2.67 -17.60
CA THR A 17 -15.84 -1.83 -18.26
C THR A 17 -17.19 -1.92 -17.57
N LEU A 18 -18.12 -1.00 -17.89
CA LEU A 18 -19.49 -1.02 -17.38
C LEU A 18 -20.27 -2.31 -17.73
N SER A 19 -19.85 -3.04 -18.76
CA SER A 19 -20.43 -4.34 -19.14
C SER A 19 -19.76 -5.52 -18.43
N GLY A 20 -18.84 -5.26 -17.49
CA GLY A 20 -18.12 -6.28 -16.72
C GLY A 20 -17.02 -7.02 -17.48
N GLN A 21 -16.66 -6.56 -18.69
CA GLN A 21 -15.49 -7.08 -19.42
C GLN A 21 -14.22 -6.38 -18.94
N ALA A 22 -13.08 -7.07 -18.98
CA ALA A 22 -11.77 -6.46 -18.70
C ALA A 22 -11.59 -5.17 -19.53
N ASP A 23 -11.10 -4.11 -18.90
CA ASP A 23 -10.92 -2.81 -19.53
C ASP A 23 -9.57 -2.74 -20.25
N PRO A 24 -9.52 -2.81 -21.60
CA PRO A 24 -8.26 -2.82 -22.34
C PRO A 24 -7.51 -1.48 -22.29
N THR A 25 -8.10 -0.43 -21.72
CA THR A 25 -7.44 0.87 -21.55
C THR A 25 -6.62 0.97 -20.27
N PHE A 26 -6.73 -0.04 -19.39
CA PHE A 26 -5.99 -0.15 -18.14
C PHE A 26 -4.93 -1.24 -18.26
N SER A 27 -3.65 -0.89 -18.18
CA SER A 27 -2.53 -1.84 -18.28
C SER A 27 -2.59 -2.77 -19.51
N ASP A 28 -3.11 -2.27 -20.64
CA ASP A 28 -3.31 -2.93 -21.94
C ASP A 28 -4.28 -4.13 -21.97
N ASP A 29 -4.47 -4.86 -20.88
CA ASP A 29 -5.33 -6.05 -20.80
C ASP A 29 -6.36 -6.02 -19.67
N GLY A 30 -6.48 -4.88 -18.97
CA GLY A 30 -7.34 -4.69 -17.81
C GLY A 30 -6.74 -5.21 -16.51
N VAL A 31 -5.50 -5.72 -16.52
CA VAL A 31 -4.90 -6.38 -15.38
C VAL A 31 -3.52 -5.79 -15.09
N LEU A 32 -3.36 -5.23 -13.91
CA LEU A 32 -2.06 -4.81 -13.41
C LEU A 32 -1.62 -5.72 -12.26
N THR A 33 -0.39 -6.21 -12.37
CA THR A 33 0.30 -6.86 -11.24
C THR A 33 1.51 -6.02 -10.84
N VAL A 34 1.53 -5.56 -9.59
CA VAL A 34 2.66 -4.82 -9.01
C VAL A 34 3.24 -5.62 -7.85
N THR A 35 4.56 -5.69 -7.79
CA THR A 35 5.29 -6.22 -6.63
C THR A 35 6.08 -5.10 -6.00
N VAL A 36 5.88 -4.87 -4.71
CA VAL A 36 6.72 -3.97 -3.90
C VAL A 36 7.51 -4.82 -2.91
N GLY A 37 8.84 -4.73 -2.94
CA GLY A 37 9.70 -5.60 -2.14
C GLY A 37 9.73 -7.04 -2.68
N LEU A 38 9.71 -8.04 -1.79
CA LEU A 38 9.69 -9.46 -2.16
C LEU A 38 8.26 -9.98 -2.40
N ALA A 39 7.29 -9.38 -1.74
CA ALA A 39 5.87 -9.66 -1.89
C ALA A 39 5.06 -8.45 -1.44
N SER A 40 3.84 -8.29 -1.95
CA SER A 40 2.97 -7.18 -1.57
C SER A 40 1.50 -7.57 -1.63
N LEU A 41 0.69 -6.93 -0.78
CA LEU A 41 -0.75 -7.12 -0.70
C LEU A 41 -1.45 -5.78 -0.90
N ALA A 42 -2.54 -5.78 -1.66
CA ALA A 42 -3.48 -4.67 -1.73
C ALA A 42 -4.62 -4.91 -0.72
N SER A 43 -5.11 -3.85 -0.10
CA SER A 43 -6.14 -3.92 0.96
C SER A 43 -7.27 -2.93 0.74
N ALA A 44 -6.94 -1.71 0.30
CA ALA A 44 -7.95 -0.69 0.04
C ALA A 44 -7.54 0.19 -1.15
N ILE A 45 -8.53 0.83 -1.76
CA ILE A 45 -8.36 1.73 -2.90
C ILE A 45 -9.12 3.03 -2.64
N GLU A 46 -8.54 4.14 -3.08
CA GLU A 46 -9.11 5.49 -3.05
C GLU A 46 -8.86 6.17 -4.40
N ILE A 47 -9.80 7.00 -4.84
CA ILE A 47 -9.64 7.81 -6.06
C ILE A 47 -9.31 9.25 -5.69
N ASP A 48 -8.35 9.79 -6.39
CA ASP A 48 -7.76 11.10 -6.23
C ASP A 48 -8.47 12.15 -7.12
N ASP A 49 -8.32 13.45 -6.85
CA ASP A 49 -9.04 14.52 -7.58
C ASP A 49 -8.68 14.60 -9.08
N ASN A 50 -7.55 13.99 -9.48
CA ASN A 50 -7.11 13.86 -10.87
C ASN A 50 -7.45 12.48 -11.45
N SER A 51 -8.34 11.71 -10.81
CA SER A 51 -8.73 10.34 -11.17
C SER A 51 -7.60 9.31 -11.04
N ASN A 52 -6.49 9.62 -10.36
CA ASN A 52 -5.49 8.60 -10.05
C ASN A 52 -6.05 7.61 -9.02
N LEU A 53 -5.53 6.38 -9.02
CA LEU A 53 -5.86 5.36 -8.05
C LEU A 53 -4.77 5.33 -6.98
N LEU A 54 -5.15 5.45 -5.71
CA LEU A 54 -4.29 5.20 -4.57
C LEU A 54 -4.65 3.85 -3.99
N ILE A 55 -3.69 2.93 -3.92
CA ILE A 55 -3.91 1.58 -3.40
C ILE A 55 -3.02 1.40 -2.18
N SER A 56 -3.61 1.04 -1.04
CA SER A 56 -2.88 0.75 0.18
C SER A 56 -2.78 -0.75 0.46
N GLY A 57 -1.83 -1.12 1.29
CA GLY A 57 -1.71 -2.44 1.87
C GLY A 57 -0.35 -2.62 2.54
N ALA A 58 0.35 -3.71 2.22
CA ALA A 58 1.63 -4.02 2.84
C ALA A 58 2.64 -4.58 1.82
N SER A 59 3.91 -4.29 2.05
CA SER A 59 5.05 -4.92 1.34
C SER A 59 5.90 -5.69 2.34
N PHE A 60 6.46 -6.82 1.91
CA PHE A 60 7.28 -7.69 2.75
C PHE A 60 8.76 -7.61 2.35
N ASN A 61 9.61 -7.47 3.36
CA ASN A 61 11.06 -7.54 3.23
C ASN A 61 11.59 -8.78 3.99
N GLY A 62 12.61 -9.44 3.42
CA GLY A 62 13.30 -10.59 4.04
C GLY A 62 12.67 -11.97 3.79
N SER A 63 11.38 -12.05 3.46
CA SER A 63 10.72 -13.28 2.99
C SER A 63 9.61 -12.96 2.00
N GLU A 64 9.40 -13.86 1.03
CA GLU A 64 8.26 -13.83 0.11
C GLU A 64 6.95 -14.30 0.77
N SER A 65 7.05 -15.03 1.90
CA SER A 65 5.90 -15.45 2.69
C SER A 65 5.56 -14.41 3.77
N PRO A 66 4.26 -14.07 3.94
CA PRO A 66 3.80 -13.22 5.04
C PRO A 66 4.18 -13.72 6.44
N GLN A 67 4.57 -14.99 6.58
CA GLN A 67 4.91 -15.62 7.85
C GLN A 67 6.39 -15.52 8.22
N GLY A 68 7.27 -15.08 7.31
CA GLY A 68 8.73 -15.13 7.51
C GLY A 68 9.48 -13.81 7.40
N GLY A 69 8.80 -12.71 7.07
CA GLY A 69 9.40 -11.40 6.83
C GLY A 69 8.77 -10.29 7.68
N SER A 70 9.35 -9.09 7.62
CA SER A 70 8.74 -7.88 8.16
C SER A 70 7.86 -7.23 7.09
N ALA A 71 6.70 -6.73 7.48
CA ALA A 71 5.77 -6.02 6.62
C ALA A 71 5.77 -4.52 6.94
N ALA A 72 5.77 -3.68 5.90
CA ALA A 72 5.67 -2.23 6.02
C ALA A 72 4.40 -1.72 5.35
N PHE A 73 3.81 -0.63 5.87
CA PHE A 73 2.72 0.07 5.18
C PHE A 73 3.19 0.43 3.77
N THR A 74 2.39 0.07 2.78
CA THR A 74 2.69 0.37 1.38
C THR A 74 1.51 1.05 0.75
N MET A 75 1.81 2.06 -0.06
CA MET A 75 0.85 2.75 -0.89
C MET A 75 1.44 2.96 -2.27
N ILE A 76 0.67 2.66 -3.30
CA ILE A 76 1.03 2.98 -4.69
C ILE A 76 0.03 3.99 -5.27
N ARG A 77 0.49 4.87 -6.15
CA ARG A 77 -0.36 5.73 -6.98
C ARG A 77 -0.27 5.28 -8.43
N LEU A 78 -1.41 4.99 -9.04
CA LEU A 78 -1.54 4.67 -10.46
C LEU A 78 -2.26 5.80 -11.18
N GLN A 79 -1.84 6.08 -12.40
CA GLN A 79 -2.60 6.87 -13.35
C GLN A 79 -3.87 6.12 -13.78
N PRO A 80 -4.88 6.80 -14.35
CA PRO A 80 -6.14 6.16 -14.78
C PRO A 80 -5.96 5.01 -15.78
N ASN A 81 -4.86 5.00 -16.54
CA ASN A 81 -4.49 3.94 -17.48
C ASN A 81 -3.74 2.76 -16.83
N GLY A 82 -3.58 2.76 -15.51
CA GLY A 82 -2.92 1.69 -14.75
C GLY A 82 -1.39 1.78 -14.68
N THR A 83 -0.74 2.81 -15.24
CA THR A 83 0.71 3.00 -15.06
C THR A 83 0.99 3.59 -13.67
N LEU A 84 2.13 3.23 -13.06
CA LEU A 84 2.60 3.90 -11.84
C LEU A 84 2.81 5.39 -12.12
N ASP A 85 2.33 6.25 -11.22
CA ASP A 85 2.51 7.69 -11.34
C ASP A 85 3.91 8.10 -10.86
N PRO A 86 4.84 8.47 -11.75
CA PRO A 86 6.22 8.76 -11.38
C PRO A 86 6.37 10.02 -10.53
N THR A 87 5.35 10.88 -10.46
CA THR A 87 5.39 12.13 -9.70
C THR A 87 5.06 11.93 -8.22
N PHE A 88 4.53 10.77 -7.85
CA PHE A 88 4.17 10.45 -6.47
C PHE A 88 5.30 9.72 -5.74
N ALA A 89 5.70 10.24 -4.58
CA ALA A 89 6.70 9.63 -3.71
C ALA A 89 7.96 9.18 -4.49
N THR A 90 8.35 7.92 -4.38
CA THR A 90 9.45 7.34 -5.17
C THR A 90 8.86 6.50 -6.29
N ASN A 91 8.78 7.06 -7.51
CA ASN A 91 8.29 6.38 -8.72
C ASN A 91 6.89 5.74 -8.54
N GLY A 92 5.98 6.43 -7.88
CA GLY A 92 4.62 5.95 -7.65
C GLY A 92 4.45 5.09 -6.40
N ILE A 93 5.51 4.86 -5.62
CA ILE A 93 5.51 3.94 -4.48
C ILE A 93 5.94 4.68 -3.21
N GLN A 94 5.15 4.51 -2.15
CA GLN A 94 5.46 4.92 -0.79
C GLN A 94 5.49 3.69 0.12
N VAL A 95 6.59 3.49 0.82
CA VAL A 95 6.73 2.50 1.88
C VAL A 95 6.94 3.23 3.21
N THR A 96 6.32 2.76 4.28
CA THR A 96 6.45 3.33 5.62
C THR A 96 6.58 2.21 6.64
N ASP A 97 7.76 2.08 7.21
CA ASP A 97 8.06 1.18 8.31
C ASP A 97 7.66 1.86 9.62
N LEU A 98 6.73 1.26 10.36
CA LEU A 98 6.21 1.72 11.64
C LEU A 98 6.69 0.84 12.80
N GLY A 99 7.43 -0.24 12.54
CA GLY A 99 7.80 -1.21 13.56
C GLY A 99 8.57 -2.43 13.04
N PRO A 100 9.21 -3.19 13.94
CA PRO A 100 10.15 -4.24 13.56
C PRO A 100 9.50 -5.49 12.94
N THR A 101 8.18 -5.63 12.97
CA THR A 101 7.47 -6.85 12.58
C THR A 101 6.47 -6.58 11.47
N TYR A 102 5.22 -6.23 11.80
CA TYR A 102 4.14 -6.21 10.82
C TYR A 102 3.35 -4.91 10.84
N ASP A 103 3.36 -4.22 9.69
CA ASP A 103 2.53 -3.06 9.43
C ASP A 103 1.61 -3.32 8.23
N PHE A 104 0.30 -3.34 8.46
CA PHE A 104 -0.74 -3.52 7.44
C PHE A 104 -1.63 -2.29 7.30
N ALA A 105 -1.56 -1.59 6.16
CA ALA A 105 -2.43 -0.45 5.85
C ALA A 105 -3.77 -0.91 5.26
N ASN A 106 -4.71 -1.23 6.15
CA ASN A 106 -6.01 -1.80 5.78
C ASN A 106 -7.03 -0.78 5.25
N ALA A 107 -6.80 0.51 5.46
CA ALA A 107 -7.67 1.58 5.03
C ALA A 107 -6.86 2.75 4.46
N ILE A 108 -7.43 3.39 3.44
CA ILE A 108 -6.95 4.63 2.86
C ILE A 108 -8.13 5.61 2.71
N PHE A 109 -7.89 6.89 2.97
CA PHE A 109 -8.83 7.95 2.60
C PHE A 109 -8.11 9.29 2.38
N ARG A 110 -8.70 10.15 1.53
CA ARG A 110 -8.25 11.52 1.33
C ARG A 110 -9.12 12.51 2.09
N LEU A 111 -8.49 13.48 2.74
CA LEU A 111 -9.19 14.58 3.40
C LEU A 111 -8.31 15.84 3.50
N ASN A 112 -8.83 16.98 3.03
CA ASN A 112 -8.18 18.29 3.13
C ASN A 112 -6.75 18.33 2.55
N GLY A 113 -6.52 17.69 1.42
CA GLY A 113 -5.20 17.63 0.77
C GLY A 113 -4.19 16.70 1.47
N TYR A 114 -4.65 15.83 2.36
CA TYR A 114 -3.84 14.77 2.96
C TYR A 114 -4.38 13.40 2.56
N ILE A 115 -3.49 12.42 2.57
CA ILE A 115 -3.81 11.00 2.49
C ILE A 115 -3.59 10.38 3.87
N TYR A 116 -4.53 9.58 4.32
CA TYR A 116 -4.43 8.87 5.59
C TYR A 116 -4.42 7.37 5.33
N LEU A 117 -3.45 6.69 5.92
CA LEU A 117 -3.46 5.23 6.03
C LEU A 117 -3.79 4.86 7.46
N GLY A 118 -4.71 3.90 7.61
CA GLY A 118 -5.09 3.33 8.90
C GLY A 118 -4.97 1.83 8.87
N GLY A 119 -4.55 1.25 9.99
CA GLY A 119 -4.41 -0.20 10.05
C GLY A 119 -3.76 -0.69 11.34
N GLN A 120 -2.95 -1.73 11.22
CA GLN A 120 -2.31 -2.38 12.36
C GLN A 120 -0.80 -2.31 12.22
N ALA A 121 -0.12 -2.00 13.32
CA ALA A 121 1.33 -2.12 13.46
C ALA A 121 1.64 -2.99 14.67
N ASP A 122 2.83 -3.59 14.70
CA ASP A 122 3.37 -4.24 15.89
C ASP A 122 4.68 -3.54 16.30
N GLN A 123 4.65 -2.93 17.49
CA GLN A 123 5.62 -1.91 17.90
C GLN A 123 6.60 -2.36 19.00
N LEU A 124 6.70 -3.66 19.32
CA LEU A 124 7.61 -4.13 20.35
C LEU A 124 8.67 -5.11 19.83
N PRO A 125 9.97 -4.78 19.93
CA PRO A 125 11.02 -5.78 19.81
C PRO A 125 11.02 -6.67 21.07
N GLY A 126 10.70 -7.95 20.92
CA GLY A 126 10.90 -8.96 21.98
C GLY A 126 9.94 -10.16 21.92
N PRO A 127 10.27 -11.27 22.62
CA PRO A 127 9.42 -12.45 22.71
C PRO A 127 8.25 -12.17 23.67
N GLY A 128 7.16 -11.66 23.13
CA GLY A 128 5.85 -11.55 23.80
C GLY A 128 4.74 -11.75 22.76
N PRO A 129 3.48 -11.96 23.16
CA PRO A 129 2.39 -11.95 22.19
C PRO A 129 2.41 -10.56 21.51
N GLY A 130 2.71 -10.54 20.21
CA GLY A 130 2.80 -9.31 19.42
C GLY A 130 1.59 -8.43 19.69
N ARG A 131 1.84 -7.18 20.08
CA ARG A 131 0.75 -6.29 20.47
C ARG A 131 0.36 -5.52 19.22
N LEU A 132 -0.59 -6.07 18.47
CA LEU A 132 -1.23 -5.34 17.38
C LEU A 132 -1.83 -4.05 17.96
N VAL A 133 -1.27 -2.92 17.54
CA VAL A 133 -1.78 -1.60 17.85
C VAL A 133 -2.44 -1.03 16.61
N VAL A 134 -3.47 -0.22 16.81
CA VAL A 134 -4.01 0.58 15.71
C VAL A 134 -2.97 1.65 15.36
N ALA A 135 -2.60 1.69 14.09
CA ALA A 135 -1.62 2.62 13.56
C ALA A 135 -2.26 3.54 12.52
N PHE A 136 -1.81 4.79 12.51
CA PHE A 136 -2.26 5.80 11.55
C PHE A 136 -1.05 6.56 11.01
N ALA A 137 -0.98 6.68 9.69
CA ALA A 137 0.01 7.49 9.01
C ALA A 137 -0.70 8.55 8.17
N ARG A 138 -0.19 9.79 8.25
CA ARG A 138 -0.69 10.91 7.45
C ARG A 138 0.40 11.36 6.49
N TYR A 139 0.04 11.42 5.22
CA TYR A 139 0.86 11.86 4.11
C TYR A 139 0.27 13.13 3.53
N PHE A 140 1.12 14.05 3.05
CA PHE A 140 0.62 15.14 2.21
C PHE A 140 0.17 14.57 0.87
N GLY A 141 -0.94 15.11 0.35
CA GLY A 141 -1.40 14.86 -1.00
C GLY A 141 -0.42 15.48 -1.98
N ASP A 142 0.53 14.65 -2.40
CA ASP A 142 1.67 14.93 -3.28
C ASP A 142 2.83 15.73 -2.65
N PRO A 143 3.96 15.05 -2.41
CA PRO A 143 5.24 15.71 -2.47
C PRO A 143 6.23 14.90 -3.32
N ALA A 144 6.67 15.48 -4.43
CA ALA A 144 7.92 15.08 -5.05
C ALA A 144 9.05 15.13 -4.00
N GLY A 145 9.49 13.95 -3.55
CA GLY A 145 10.85 13.72 -3.06
C GLY A 145 11.27 14.28 -1.69
N ASN A 146 10.36 14.60 -0.76
CA ASN A 146 10.79 14.96 0.61
C ASN A 146 10.35 13.92 1.67
N PRO A 147 11.27 13.12 2.23
CA PRO A 147 10.97 12.21 3.33
C PRO A 147 10.57 12.93 4.63
N GLU A 148 10.70 14.25 4.77
CA GLU A 148 10.27 14.99 5.97
C GLU A 148 8.74 15.26 6.03
N ASN A 149 7.98 14.80 5.03
CA ASN A 149 6.56 15.12 4.87
C ASN A 149 5.60 14.13 5.56
N TYR A 150 6.08 13.04 6.17
CA TYR A 150 5.20 12.24 7.03
C TYR A 150 5.20 12.82 8.44
N ARG A 151 4.03 13.26 8.92
CA ARG A 151 3.83 13.39 10.37
C ARG A 151 3.20 12.10 10.84
N LEU A 152 4.04 11.24 11.41
CA LEU A 152 3.60 10.06 12.13
C LEU A 152 2.85 10.52 13.38
N PHE A 153 1.55 10.22 13.46
CA PHE A 153 0.86 10.24 14.74
C PHE A 153 1.06 8.86 15.34
N LEU A 154 1.99 8.77 16.29
CA LEU A 154 2.23 7.54 17.06
C LEU A 154 0.92 7.04 17.67
N PRO A 155 0.76 5.71 17.82
CA PRO A 155 -0.49 5.10 18.20
C PRO A 155 -1.05 5.72 19.49
N ILE A 156 -2.32 6.12 19.45
CA ILE A 156 -3.11 6.17 20.68
C ILE A 156 -3.33 4.69 21.02
N ALA A 157 -2.53 4.17 21.95
CA ALA A 157 -2.83 2.91 22.60
C ALA A 157 -4.09 3.12 23.44
N VAL A 158 -5.27 2.96 22.83
CA VAL A 158 -6.50 2.84 23.60
C VAL A 158 -6.43 1.48 24.30
N ARG A 159 -6.19 1.52 25.61
CA ARG A 159 -6.34 0.35 26.50
C ARG A 159 -7.80 0.21 26.89
#